data_AF-A0A2V5MM62-F1
#
_entry.id   AF-A0A2V5MM62-F1
#
_cell.length_a   1.000
_cell.length_b   1.000
_cell.length_c   1.000
_cell.angle_alpha   90.00
_cell.angle_beta   90.00
_cell.angle_gamma   90.00
#
_symmetry.space_group_name_H-M   'P 1'
#
loop_
_entity.id
_entity.type
_entity.pdbx_description
1 polymer ?
#
loop_
_entity_poly.entity_id
_entity_poly.type
_entity_poly.pdbx_seq_one_letter_code
_entity_poly.pdbx_strand_id
1 'polypeptide(L)'
;MPSTEIILTENVPGLGAEADVVKVRRGYARNYLLPRGKAHEVTPVTLRQLDALKQKRAEREAGELNEAEELARRIGKARFVFTLETGETGKAFGSVTAQDIVNRLKSELGAEIDRHKIVLERPIKDTGEHEVAIRLHHAVTAQLVFQVKSAEEPKTEEASAGTEDAEKRKKHRFFRRKKEEKKETK
;
A
#
# COMPACT_ATOMS: atom_id res chain seq x y z
N MET A 1 -42.79 -21.44 2.23
CA MET A 1 -42.18 -21.38 3.58
C MET A 1 -42.35 -19.97 4.14
N PRO A 2 -42.68 -19.80 5.42
CA PRO A 2 -42.85 -18.47 6.00
C PRO A 2 -41.50 -17.72 6.06
N SER A 3 -41.48 -16.54 5.45
CA SER A 3 -40.37 -15.60 5.51
C SER A 3 -40.70 -14.44 6.46
N THR A 4 -39.70 -13.87 7.11
CA THR A 4 -39.81 -12.67 7.94
C THR A 4 -38.75 -11.66 7.51
N GLU A 5 -39.06 -10.38 7.66
CA GLU A 5 -38.10 -9.29 7.46
C GLU A 5 -37.44 -8.97 8.79
N ILE A 6 -36.14 -8.69 8.74
CA ILE A 6 -35.30 -8.35 9.88
C ILE A 6 -34.26 -7.32 9.43
N ILE A 7 -33.76 -6.54 10.38
CA ILE A 7 -32.66 -5.59 10.18
C ILE A 7 -31.40 -6.23 10.73
N LEU A 8 -30.33 -6.32 9.94
CA LEU A 8 -29.05 -6.83 10.43
C LEU A 8 -28.33 -5.80 11.29
N THR A 9 -27.77 -6.25 12.41
CA THR A 9 -26.94 -5.41 13.28
C THR A 9 -25.46 -5.58 12.96
N GLU A 10 -25.08 -6.70 12.34
CA GLU A 10 -23.71 -7.03 11.96
C GLU A 10 -23.66 -7.51 10.52
N ASN A 11 -22.48 -7.43 9.89
CA ASN A 11 -22.25 -8.03 8.59
C ASN A 11 -22.34 -9.58 8.70
N VAL A 12 -23.28 -10.18 7.96
CA VAL A 12 -23.45 -11.64 7.89
C VAL A 12 -23.09 -12.11 6.48
N PRO A 13 -22.02 -12.94 6.34
CA PRO A 13 -21.60 -13.45 5.03
C PRO A 13 -22.75 -14.12 4.27
N GLY A 14 -23.00 -13.68 3.04
CA GLY A 14 -24.02 -14.23 2.15
C GLY A 14 -25.46 -13.77 2.42
N LEU A 15 -25.69 -12.92 3.42
CA LEU A 15 -27.03 -12.38 3.71
C LEU A 15 -27.13 -10.88 3.47
N GLY A 16 -26.16 -10.10 3.96
CA GLY A 16 -26.18 -8.64 3.86
C GLY A 16 -25.24 -8.00 4.87
N ALA A 17 -25.12 -6.68 4.79
CA ALA A 17 -24.24 -5.91 5.65
C ALA A 17 -25.02 -5.28 6.83
N GLU A 18 -24.31 -4.62 7.75
CA GLU A 18 -24.93 -3.95 8.90
C GLU A 18 -25.96 -2.90 8.46
N ALA A 19 -27.09 -2.84 9.16
CA ALA A 19 -28.24 -1.98 8.92
C ALA A 19 -29.04 -2.25 7.63
N ASP A 20 -28.85 -3.42 7.00
CA ASP A 20 -29.68 -3.85 5.87
C ASP A 20 -30.97 -4.55 6.32
N VAL A 21 -32.07 -4.25 5.62
CA VAL A 21 -33.35 -4.96 5.77
C VAL A 21 -33.32 -6.18 4.85
N VAL A 22 -33.33 -7.38 5.42
CA VAL A 22 -33.24 -8.63 4.66
C VAL A 22 -34.43 -9.54 4.96
N LYS A 23 -34.89 -10.24 3.93
CA LYS A 23 -35.98 -11.20 4.02
C LYS A 23 -35.41 -12.61 4.19
N VAL A 24 -35.62 -13.21 5.37
CA VAL A 24 -35.09 -14.54 5.71
C VAL A 24 -36.20 -15.51 6.07
N ARG A 25 -35.87 -16.79 6.14
CA ARG A 25 -36.80 -17.80 6.68
C ARG A 25 -37.05 -17.55 8.16
N ARG A 26 -38.31 -17.65 8.60
CA ARG A 26 -38.72 -17.35 9.98
C ARG A 26 -37.95 -18.15 11.04
N GLY A 27 -37.64 -19.42 10.76
CA GLY A 27 -36.83 -20.26 11.64
C GLY A 27 -35.39 -19.79 11.80
N TYR A 28 -34.80 -19.25 10.74
CA TYR A 28 -33.42 -18.73 10.77
C TYR A 28 -33.34 -17.43 11.58
N ALA A 29 -34.30 -16.52 11.41
CA ALA A 29 -34.41 -15.33 12.25
C ALA A 29 -34.56 -15.69 13.74
N ARG A 30 -35.53 -16.55 14.08
CA ARG A 30 -35.87 -16.87 15.47
C ARG A 30 -34.82 -17.70 16.20
N ASN A 31 -34.17 -18.65 15.54
CA ASN A 31 -33.28 -19.59 16.21
C ASN A 31 -31.81 -19.15 16.16
N TYR A 32 -31.41 -18.32 15.18
CA TYR A 32 -30.01 -17.98 14.97
C TYR A 32 -29.74 -16.48 15.05
N LEU A 33 -30.47 -15.64 14.29
CA LEU A 33 -30.13 -14.22 14.16
C LEU A 33 -30.57 -13.38 15.38
N LEU A 34 -31.81 -13.53 15.82
CA LEU A 34 -32.34 -12.76 16.96
C LEU A 34 -31.68 -13.15 18.29
N PRO A 35 -31.53 -14.45 18.66
CA PRO A 35 -30.94 -14.81 19.95
C PRO A 35 -29.46 -14.47 20.06
N ARG A 36 -28.74 -14.40 18.93
CA ARG A 36 -27.32 -14.02 18.89
C ARG A 36 -27.10 -12.52 18.76
N GLY A 37 -28.16 -11.72 18.73
CA GLY A 37 -28.07 -10.25 18.58
C GLY A 37 -27.60 -9.79 17.20
N LYS A 38 -27.60 -10.67 16.20
CA LYS A 38 -27.14 -10.35 14.83
C LYS A 38 -28.20 -9.61 14.00
N ALA A 39 -29.43 -9.56 14.49
CA ALA A 39 -30.53 -8.87 13.84
C ALA A 39 -31.55 -8.34 14.85
N HIS A 40 -32.32 -7.35 14.41
CA HIS A 40 -33.49 -6.81 15.08
C HIS A 40 -34.75 -7.02 14.25
N GLU A 41 -35.90 -7.08 14.92
CA GLU A 41 -37.20 -7.10 14.24
C GLU A 41 -37.48 -5.75 13.58
N VAL A 42 -38.19 -5.78 12.45
CA VAL A 42 -38.59 -4.55 11.76
C VAL A 42 -39.73 -3.91 12.53
N THR A 43 -39.41 -2.89 13.33
CA THR A 43 -40.39 -2.03 13.99
C THR A 43 -40.29 -0.61 13.44
N PRO A 44 -41.36 0.21 13.52
CA PRO A 44 -41.31 1.61 13.07
C PRO A 44 -40.26 2.44 13.82
N VAL A 45 -39.90 2.06 15.04
CA VAL A 45 -38.82 2.70 15.81
C VAL A 45 -37.46 2.35 15.19
N THR A 46 -37.21 1.07 14.93
CA THR A 46 -35.95 0.59 14.34
C THR A 46 -35.75 1.10 12.92
N LEU A 47 -36.83 1.23 12.13
CA LEU A 47 -36.77 1.81 10.78
C LEU A 47 -36.29 3.27 10.78
N ARG A 48 -36.69 4.08 11.77
CA ARG A 48 -36.20 5.47 11.90
C ARG A 48 -34.74 5.53 12.33
N GLN A 49 -34.29 4.57 13.14
CA GLN A 49 -32.89 4.47 13.57
C GLN A 49 -31.98 3.96 12.46
N LEU A 50 -32.53 3.21 11.50
CA LEU A 50 -31.79 2.59 10.42
C LEU A 50 -31.04 3.61 9.54
N ASP A 51 -31.67 4.74 9.22
CA ASP A 51 -31.03 5.79 8.43
C ASP A 51 -29.85 6.43 9.18
N ALA A 52 -30.00 6.67 10.49
CA ALA A 52 -28.91 7.19 11.33
C ALA A 52 -27.76 6.17 11.46
N LEU A 53 -28.08 4.88 11.58
CA LEU A 53 -27.08 3.80 11.61
C LEU A 53 -26.32 3.70 10.28
N LYS A 54 -27.02 3.81 9.15
CA LYS A 54 -26.41 3.83 7.80
C LYS A 54 -25.48 5.01 7.61
N GLN A 55 -25.90 6.22 8.01
CA GLN A 55 -25.05 7.40 7.93
C GLN A 55 -23.78 7.22 8.78
N LYS A 56 -23.93 6.80 10.03
CA LYS A 56 -22.79 6.55 10.93
C LYS A 56 -21.86 5.45 10.40
N ARG A 57 -22.40 4.47 9.67
CA ARG A 57 -21.59 3.43 9.02
C ARG A 57 -20.82 4.00 7.83
N ALA A 58 -21.50 4.74 6.96
CA ALA A 58 -20.87 5.38 5.80
C ALA A 58 -19.74 6.34 6.22
N GLU A 59 -19.92 7.10 7.30
CA GLU A 59 -18.90 7.97 7.86
C GLU A 59 -17.67 7.19 8.37
N ARG A 60 -17.90 6.07 9.07
CA ARG A 60 -16.82 5.18 9.55
C ARG A 60 -16.06 4.55 8.39
N GLU A 61 -16.78 3.96 7.42
CA GLU A 61 -16.17 3.35 6.23
C GLU A 61 -15.38 4.39 5.41
N ALA A 62 -15.91 5.60 5.24
CA ALA A 62 -15.18 6.68 4.57
C ALA A 62 -13.92 7.11 5.33
N GLY A 63 -13.98 7.18 6.66
CA GLY A 63 -12.82 7.46 7.51
C GLY A 63 -11.72 6.40 7.35
N GLU A 64 -12.08 5.13 7.49
CA GLU A 64 -11.16 3.99 7.34
C GLU A 64 -10.54 3.93 5.94
N LEU A 65 -11.33 4.22 4.89
CA LEU A 65 -10.82 4.30 3.53
C LEU A 65 -9.83 5.45 3.35
N ASN A 66 -10.16 6.64 3.85
CA ASN A 66 -9.26 7.80 3.77
C ASN A 66 -7.94 7.54 4.51
N GLU A 67 -7.99 6.99 5.72
CA GLU A 67 -6.80 6.61 6.48
C GLU A 67 -5.96 5.57 5.73
N ALA A 68 -6.61 4.56 5.13
CA ALA A 68 -5.94 3.54 4.33
C ALA A 68 -5.28 4.14 3.07
N GLU A 69 -5.95 5.07 2.39
CA GLU A 69 -5.37 5.77 1.23
C GLU A 69 -4.18 6.65 1.62
N GLU A 70 -4.26 7.35 2.74
CA GLU A 70 -3.13 8.13 3.25
C GLU A 70 -1.93 7.23 3.55
N LEU A 71 -2.16 6.12 4.24
CA LEU A 71 -1.11 5.13 4.51
C LEU A 71 -0.54 4.57 3.21
N ALA A 72 -1.39 4.26 2.21
CA ALA A 72 -0.93 3.79 0.90
C ALA A 72 -0.01 4.81 0.21
N ARG A 73 -0.38 6.10 0.25
CA ARG A 73 0.44 7.18 -0.31
C ARG A 73 1.76 7.35 0.42
N ARG A 74 1.79 7.17 1.75
CA ARG A 74 3.03 7.22 2.54
C ARG A 74 3.95 6.05 2.20
N ILE A 75 3.39 4.84 2.10
CA ILE A 75 4.12 3.62 1.72
C ILE A 75 4.68 3.73 0.30
N GLY A 76 3.88 4.18 -0.68
CA GLY A 76 4.34 4.31 -2.06
C GLY A 76 5.43 5.36 -2.28
N LYS A 77 5.56 6.35 -1.39
CA LYS A 77 6.65 7.33 -1.40
C LYS A 77 7.91 6.83 -0.70
N ALA A 78 7.77 5.86 0.20
CA ALA A 78 8.90 5.31 0.93
C ALA A 78 9.70 4.37 0.01
N ARG A 79 11.02 4.49 0.06
CA ARG A 79 11.95 3.58 -0.63
C ARG A 79 12.84 2.95 0.42
N PHE A 80 12.66 1.66 0.66
CA PHE A 80 13.49 0.95 1.63
C PHE A 80 14.71 0.35 0.98
N VAL A 81 15.80 0.32 1.73
CA VAL A 81 17.02 -0.38 1.36
C VAL A 81 17.25 -1.48 2.37
N PHE A 82 17.27 -2.72 1.90
CA PHE A 82 17.61 -3.91 2.69
C PHE A 82 19.05 -4.31 2.36
N THR A 83 19.89 -4.48 3.37
CA THR A 83 21.26 -4.96 3.23
C THR A 83 21.30 -6.45 3.55
N LEU A 84 21.74 -7.27 2.59
CA LEU A 84 21.95 -8.71 2.77
C LEU A 84 23.38 -9.08 2.36
N GLU A 85 23.98 -10.04 3.02
CA GLU A 85 25.25 -10.63 2.57
C GLU A 85 24.99 -11.48 1.33
N THR A 86 25.76 -11.26 0.26
CA THR A 86 25.65 -12.02 -0.99
C THR A 86 26.85 -12.91 -1.21
N GLY A 87 26.62 -14.10 -1.76
CA GLY A 87 27.72 -14.94 -2.25
C GLY A 87 28.23 -14.50 -3.62
N GLU A 88 29.38 -15.02 -4.02
CA GLU A 88 30.04 -14.76 -5.31
C GLU A 88 29.12 -14.98 -6.53
N THR A 89 28.06 -15.79 -6.38
CA THR A 89 27.08 -16.11 -7.43
C THR A 89 25.91 -15.11 -7.51
N GLY A 90 25.96 -14.00 -6.78
CA GLY A 90 24.91 -12.96 -6.78
C GLY A 90 23.63 -13.35 -6.02
N LYS A 91 23.58 -14.54 -5.43
CA LYS A 91 22.48 -14.98 -4.55
C LYS A 91 22.75 -14.49 -3.13
N ALA A 92 21.76 -13.90 -2.49
CA ALA A 92 21.84 -13.53 -1.08
C ALA A 92 21.87 -14.80 -0.20
N PHE A 93 22.73 -14.81 0.81
CA PHE A 93 22.74 -15.83 1.84
C PHE A 93 21.52 -15.69 2.77
N GLY A 94 21.01 -14.47 2.90
CA GLY A 94 19.75 -14.17 3.60
C GLY A 94 18.54 -14.15 2.66
N SER A 95 17.36 -14.02 3.26
CA SER A 95 16.11 -13.77 2.54
C SER A 95 15.35 -12.61 3.15
N VAL A 96 14.82 -11.72 2.32
CA VAL A 96 13.83 -10.74 2.78
C VAL A 96 12.49 -11.44 2.91
N THR A 97 12.01 -11.56 4.14
CA THR A 97 10.71 -12.13 4.46
C THR A 97 9.67 -11.04 4.69
N ALA A 98 8.38 -11.40 4.71
CA ALA A 98 7.31 -10.48 5.08
C ALA A 98 7.54 -9.86 6.47
N GLN A 99 8.17 -10.58 7.40
CA GLN A 99 8.47 -10.07 8.74
C GLN A 99 9.49 -8.93 8.71
N ASP A 100 10.52 -9.04 7.87
CA ASP A 100 11.55 -8.01 7.72
C ASP A 100 10.96 -6.72 7.14
N ILE A 101 10.03 -6.88 6.18
CA ILE A 101 9.28 -5.75 5.59
C ILE A 101 8.41 -5.07 6.64
N VAL A 102 7.67 -5.84 7.47
CA VAL A 102 6.87 -5.28 8.58
C VAL A 102 7.74 -4.54 9.58
N ASN A 103 8.86 -5.13 9.98
CA ASN A 103 9.77 -4.51 10.94
C ASN A 103 10.31 -3.18 10.38
N ARG A 104 10.68 -3.15 9.10
CA ARG A 104 11.16 -1.93 8.43
C ARG A 104 10.09 -0.85 8.32
N LEU A 105 8.87 -1.23 7.93
CA LEU A 105 7.71 -0.34 7.88
C LEU A 105 7.41 0.28 9.25
N LYS A 106 7.50 -0.52 10.31
CA LYS A 106 7.32 -0.05 11.70
C LYS A 106 8.41 0.93 12.11
N SER A 107 9.67 0.65 11.77
CA SER A 107 10.80 1.54 12.12
C SER A 107 10.79 2.87 11.36
N GLU A 108 10.45 2.88 10.08
CA GLU A 108 10.55 4.09 9.25
C GLU A 108 9.26 4.92 9.20
N LEU A 109 8.09 4.27 9.15
CA LEU A 109 6.80 4.97 9.05
C LEU A 109 5.99 4.93 10.35
N GLY A 110 6.41 4.17 11.36
CA GLY A 110 5.61 3.94 12.57
C GLY A 110 4.30 3.19 12.30
N ALA A 111 4.13 2.63 11.10
CA ALA A 111 2.91 1.94 10.69
C ALA A 111 2.96 0.48 11.16
N GLU A 112 2.03 0.10 12.04
CA GLU A 112 1.86 -1.29 12.46
C GLU A 112 0.99 -2.03 11.44
N ILE A 113 1.64 -2.82 10.57
CA ILE A 113 0.98 -3.63 9.55
C ILE A 113 1.16 -5.11 9.88
N ASP A 114 0.09 -5.89 9.76
CA ASP A 114 0.15 -7.34 9.90
C ASP A 114 0.85 -7.98 8.68
N ARG A 115 1.74 -8.94 8.92
CA ARG A 115 2.42 -9.75 7.89
C ARG A 115 1.45 -10.37 6.88
N HIS A 116 0.23 -10.72 7.29
CA HIS A 116 -0.80 -11.34 6.42
C HIS A 116 -1.34 -10.38 5.36
N LYS A 117 -1.14 -9.07 5.54
CA LYS A 117 -1.51 -8.05 4.56
C LYS A 117 -0.48 -7.92 3.43
N ILE A 118 0.73 -8.45 3.60
CA ILE A 118 1.79 -8.38 2.59
C ILE A 118 1.66 -9.59 1.66
N VAL A 119 1.47 -9.32 0.38
CA VAL A 119 1.35 -10.36 -0.65
C VAL A 119 2.75 -10.73 -1.12
N LEU A 120 3.34 -11.72 -0.46
CA LEU A 120 4.64 -12.28 -0.81
C LEU A 120 4.52 -13.80 -0.99
N GLU A 121 4.61 -14.30 -2.22
CA GLU A 121 4.51 -15.73 -2.52
C GLU A 121 5.78 -16.51 -2.14
N ARG A 122 6.95 -15.87 -2.30
CA ARG A 122 8.25 -16.47 -2.03
C ARG A 122 9.16 -15.44 -1.36
N PRO A 123 9.96 -15.84 -0.36
CA PRO A 123 11.00 -14.98 0.20
C PRO A 123 11.98 -14.53 -0.89
N ILE A 124 12.36 -13.26 -0.86
CA ILE A 124 13.25 -12.68 -1.88
C ILE A 124 14.70 -12.95 -1.49
N LYS A 125 15.44 -13.59 -2.39
CA LYS A 125 16.87 -13.95 -2.22
C LYS A 125 17.77 -13.29 -3.25
N ASP A 126 17.18 -12.55 -4.18
CA ASP A 126 17.89 -11.90 -5.27
C ASP A 126 18.16 -10.44 -4.91
N THR A 127 19.34 -9.96 -5.26
CA THR A 127 19.66 -8.53 -5.17
C THR A 127 19.01 -7.76 -6.29
N GLY A 128 18.72 -6.48 -6.04
CA GLY A 128 18.05 -5.61 -7.01
C GLY A 128 16.80 -4.92 -6.46
N GLU A 129 16.05 -4.30 -7.36
CA GLU A 129 14.78 -3.64 -7.05
C GLU A 129 13.64 -4.65 -7.13
N HIS A 130 12.83 -4.68 -6.07
CA HIS A 130 11.66 -5.53 -5.98
C HIS A 130 10.44 -4.70 -5.60
N GLU A 131 9.29 -5.12 -6.12
CA GLU A 131 8.00 -4.52 -5.83
C GLU A 131 7.11 -5.54 -5.11
N VAL A 132 6.49 -5.12 -4.01
CA VAL A 132 5.57 -5.96 -3.23
C VAL A 132 4.27 -5.21 -2.97
N ALA A 133 3.15 -5.91 -3.17
CA ALA A 133 1.82 -5.37 -2.91
C ALA A 133 1.42 -5.59 -1.44
N ILE A 134 0.93 -4.54 -0.79
CA ILE A 134 0.44 -4.54 0.59
C ILE A 134 -1.05 -4.20 0.58
N ARG A 135 -1.88 -5.14 1.04
CA ARG A 135 -3.34 -4.98 1.16
C ARG A 135 -3.70 -4.30 2.47
N LEU A 136 -3.90 -2.99 2.46
CA LEU A 136 -4.24 -2.23 3.67
C LEU A 136 -5.71 -2.39 4.05
N HIS A 137 -6.58 -2.27 3.05
CA HIS A 137 -8.04 -2.37 3.15
C HIS A 137 -8.61 -3.18 1.97
N HIS A 138 -9.85 -3.66 2.08
CA HIS A 138 -10.60 -4.34 1.00
C HIS A 138 -10.55 -3.64 -0.36
N ALA A 139 -10.47 -2.30 -0.39
CA ALA A 139 -10.43 -1.50 -1.61
C ALA A 139 -9.06 -0.85 -1.89
N VAL A 140 -8.12 -0.89 -0.94
CA VAL A 140 -6.85 -0.14 -1.01
C VAL A 140 -5.67 -1.09 -0.93
N THR A 141 -4.92 -1.15 -2.04
CA THR A 141 -3.65 -1.87 -2.14
C THR A 141 -2.53 -0.87 -2.40
N ALA A 142 -1.46 -0.92 -1.62
CA ALA A 142 -0.27 -0.11 -1.77
C ALA A 142 0.85 -0.91 -2.44
N GLN A 143 1.58 -0.30 -3.37
CA GLN A 143 2.79 -0.88 -3.94
C GLN A 143 3.99 -0.34 -3.19
N LEU A 144 4.82 -1.24 -2.67
CA LEU A 144 6.06 -0.91 -2.00
C LEU A 144 7.25 -1.32 -2.87
N VAL A 145 8.06 -0.34 -3.25
CA VAL A 145 9.32 -0.57 -3.97
C VAL A 145 10.46 -0.52 -2.97
N PHE A 146 11.29 -1.57 -2.96
CA PHE A 146 12.50 -1.61 -2.14
C PHE A 146 13.68 -2.20 -2.90
N GLN A 147 14.87 -1.80 -2.48
CA GLN A 147 16.12 -2.23 -3.07
C GLN A 147 16.87 -3.14 -2.10
N VAL A 148 17.35 -4.27 -2.59
CA VAL A 148 18.21 -5.19 -1.86
C VAL A 148 19.65 -4.97 -2.31
N LYS A 149 20.51 -4.50 -1.39
CA LYS A 149 21.94 -4.26 -1.59
C LYS A 149 22.79 -5.31 -0.90
N SER A 150 23.97 -5.59 -1.48
CA SER A 150 24.97 -6.43 -0.82
C SER A 150 25.68 -5.68 0.30
N ALA A 151 25.98 -6.35 1.40
CA ALA A 151 26.78 -5.83 2.51
C ALA A 151 28.29 -5.73 2.19
N GLU A 152 28.76 -6.36 1.10
CA GLU A 152 30.11 -6.15 0.59
C GLU A 152 30.09 -5.01 -0.42
N GLU A 153 30.81 -3.93 -0.11
CA GLU A 153 31.13 -2.90 -1.10
C GLU A 153 32.02 -3.49 -2.19
N PRO A 154 31.66 -3.47 -3.48
CA PRO A 154 32.68 -3.27 -4.48
C PRO A 154 33.03 -1.77 -4.46
N LYS A 155 34.19 -1.45 -3.87
CA LYS A 155 34.96 -0.31 -4.35
C LYS A 155 35.27 -0.56 -5.83
N THR A 156 34.51 0.08 -6.70
CA THR A 156 35.01 0.48 -8.01
C THR A 156 34.48 1.88 -8.27
N GLU A 157 35.30 2.86 -7.89
CA GLU A 157 35.26 4.20 -8.43
C GLU A 157 35.61 4.16 -9.93
N GLU A 158 34.88 4.97 -10.71
CA GLU A 158 35.28 5.60 -11.98
C GLU A 158 35.22 4.79 -13.30
N ALA A 159 34.10 4.94 -14.02
CA ALA A 159 34.09 5.51 -15.40
C ALA A 159 32.66 5.75 -15.92
N SER A 160 32.09 6.92 -15.63
CA SER A 160 31.45 7.78 -16.65
C SER A 160 31.02 9.11 -16.03
N ALA A 161 32.03 9.87 -15.58
CA ALA A 161 31.98 11.31 -15.68
C ALA A 161 31.84 11.67 -17.17
N GLY A 162 30.62 11.95 -17.61
CA GLY A 162 30.29 12.14 -19.02
C GLY A 162 29.26 13.22 -19.33
N THR A 163 28.84 14.05 -18.36
CA THR A 163 27.82 15.09 -18.60
C THR A 163 28.15 16.49 -18.10
N GLU A 164 29.34 16.76 -17.54
CA GLU A 164 29.73 18.14 -17.17
C GLU A 164 30.72 18.80 -18.15
N ASP A 165 31.40 18.05 -19.02
CA ASP A 165 32.33 18.61 -20.00
C ASP A 165 31.67 19.21 -21.26
N ALA A 166 30.35 19.06 -21.41
CA ALA A 166 29.59 19.65 -22.51
C ALA A 166 29.42 21.18 -22.36
N GLU A 167 29.42 21.72 -21.14
CA GLU A 167 29.27 23.17 -20.92
C GLU A 167 30.58 23.94 -20.99
N LYS A 168 31.70 23.37 -20.54
CA LYS A 168 33.03 24.01 -20.68
C LYS A 168 33.53 23.98 -22.12
N ARG A 169 33.28 22.91 -22.89
CA ARG A 169 33.58 22.87 -24.34
C ARG A 169 32.74 23.83 -25.17
N LYS A 170 31.47 24.08 -24.81
CA LYS A 170 30.65 25.13 -25.46
C LYS A 170 31.17 26.53 -25.14
N LYS A 171 31.56 26.83 -23.90
CA LYS A 171 32.11 28.15 -23.53
C LYS A 171 33.45 28.46 -24.21
N HIS A 172 34.33 27.46 -24.38
CA HIS A 172 35.63 27.68 -25.05
C HIS A 172 35.48 27.82 -26.57
N ARG A 173 34.54 27.10 -27.20
CA ARG A 173 34.24 27.24 -28.64
C ARG A 173 33.52 28.56 -28.96
N PHE A 174 32.71 29.08 -28.03
CA PHE A 174 32.01 30.35 -28.19
C PHE A 174 32.96 31.56 -28.06
N PHE A 175 33.94 31.50 -27.15
CA PHE A 175 34.92 32.58 -26.97
C PHE A 175 35.92 32.71 -28.12
N ARG A 176 36.25 31.61 -28.80
CA ARG A 176 37.18 31.62 -29.94
C ARG A 176 36.53 32.24 -31.20
N ARG A 177 35.26 31.92 -31.47
CA ARG A 177 34.51 32.46 -32.62
C ARG A 177 34.26 33.97 -32.51
N LYS A 178 33.96 34.47 -31.29
CA LYS A 178 33.75 35.91 -31.05
C LYS A 178 35.04 36.74 -31.16
N LYS A 179 36.21 36.12 -31.05
CA LYS A 179 37.52 36.79 -31.18
C LYS A 179 37.96 36.90 -32.65
N GLU A 180 37.47 36.03 -33.53
CA GLU A 180 37.74 36.08 -34.97
C GLU A 180 36.82 37.09 -35.68
N GLU A 181 35.53 37.15 -35.37
CA GLU A 181 34.60 38.15 -35.96
C GLU A 181 34.94 39.61 -35.60
N LYS A 182 35.55 39.85 -34.42
CA LYS A 182 35.99 41.20 -34.00
C LYS A 182 37.28 41.67 -34.67
N LYS A 183 37.96 40.81 -35.43
CA LYS A 183 39.22 41.12 -36.14
C LYS A 183 39.00 41.45 -37.62
N GLU A 184 37.82 41.18 -38.18
CA GLU A 184 37.47 41.46 -39.58
C GLU A 184 36.59 42.72 -39.76
N THR A 185 36.25 43.44 -38.70
CA THR A 185 35.42 44.67 -38.76
C THR A 185 36.07 45.89 -38.10
N LYS A 186 37.41 45.92 -37.98
CA LYS A 186 38.14 47.13 -37.61
C LYS A 186 39.43 47.27 -38.40
#